data_AF-A0A5K0YU05-F1
#
_entry.id   AF-A0A5K0YU05-F1
#
_cell.length_a   1.000
_cell.length_b   1.000
_cell.length_c   1.000
_cell.angle_alpha   90.00
_cell.angle_beta   90.00
_cell.angle_gamma   90.00
#
_symmetry.space_group_name_H-M   'P 1'
#
loop_
_entity.id
_entity.type
_entity.pdbx_description
1 polymer ?
#
loop_
_entity_poly.entity_id
_entity_poly.type
_entity_poly.pdbx_seq_one_letter_code
_entity_poly.pdbx_strand_id
1 'polypeptide(L)'
;VKFEEGIFQPPELSTTLDLPPNFDAFGQTVDLSPLQQSLTPVQEVVTNISRAISGQAPLKVPIPGERSQSWLVTTYLDNDLRISRGDGGLFVLVKEGSPLLKQQ
;
A
#
# COMPACT_ATOMS: atom_id res chain seq x y z
N VAL A 1 12.66 0.14 -18.10
CA VAL A 1 12.22 0.96 -16.94
C VAL A 1 13.15 0.67 -15.79
N LYS A 2 13.53 1.67 -15.00
CA LYS A 2 14.41 1.50 -13.84
C LYS A 2 13.81 2.25 -12.66
N PHE A 3 13.72 1.56 -11.53
CA PHE A 3 13.29 2.17 -10.27
C PHE A 3 14.53 2.54 -9.45
N GLU A 4 14.78 3.83 -9.23
CA GLU A 4 15.97 4.30 -8.53
C GLU A 4 15.78 4.29 -7.00
N GLU A 5 14.60 4.70 -6.54
CA GLU A 5 14.29 4.86 -5.12
C GLU A 5 12.85 4.47 -4.79
N GLY A 6 12.65 3.92 -3.58
CA GLY A 6 11.35 3.81 -2.95
C GLY A 6 11.11 5.02 -2.05
N ILE A 7 9.90 5.58 -2.09
CA ILE A 7 9.51 6.74 -1.27
C ILE A 7 8.44 6.30 -0.29
N PHE A 8 8.73 6.44 1.01
CA PHE A 8 7.77 6.21 2.08
C PHE A 8 7.32 7.56 2.65
N GLN A 9 6.03 7.86 2.48
CA GLN A 9 5.45 9.03 3.12
C GLN A 9 5.35 8.79 4.63
N PRO A 10 5.50 9.85 5.45
CA PRO A 10 5.23 9.76 6.87
C PRO A 10 3.80 9.22 7.10
N PRO A 11 3.61 8.30 8.07
CA PRO A 11 2.28 7.79 8.38
C PRO A 11 1.41 8.88 8.99
N GLU A 12 0.13 8.93 8.60
CA GLU A 12 -0.86 9.74 9.29
C GLU A 12 -1.26 9.05 10.59
N LEU A 13 -0.96 9.68 11.72
CA LEU A 13 -1.37 9.20 13.04
C LEU A 13 -2.60 9.97 13.50
N SER A 14 -3.67 9.25 13.84
CA SER A 14 -4.83 9.83 14.52
C SER A 14 -4.39 10.37 15.88
N THR A 15 -4.64 11.66 16.12
CA THR A 15 -4.27 12.35 17.36
C THR A 15 -5.17 12.00 18.55
N THR A 16 -6.25 11.25 18.29
CA THR A 16 -7.27 10.90 19.26
C THR A 16 -7.37 9.39 19.38
N LEU A 17 -7.18 8.89 20.60
CA LEU A 17 -7.40 7.50 20.97
C LEU A 17 -8.89 7.38 21.28
N ASP A 18 -9.66 6.92 20.30
CA ASP A 18 -11.11 6.77 20.44
C ASP A 18 -11.40 5.41 21.08
N LEU A 19 -11.56 5.40 22.40
CA LEU A 19 -11.97 4.20 23.13
C LEU A 19 -13.49 4.12 23.20
N PRO A 20 -14.09 2.98 22.82
CA PRO A 20 -15.51 2.80 22.96
C PRO A 20 -15.90 2.88 24.45
N PRO A 21 -17.11 3.36 24.77
CA PRO A 21 -17.57 3.45 26.15
C PRO A 21 -17.62 2.09 26.82
N ASN A 22 -17.89 1.03 26.06
CA ASN A 22 -18.00 -0.33 26.57
C ASN A 22 -17.16 -1.28 25.70
N PHE A 23 -16.55 -2.29 26.31
CA PHE A 23 -15.88 -3.38 25.60
C PHE A 23 -16.37 -4.74 26.12
N ASP A 24 -16.77 -5.62 25.20
CA ASP A 24 -17.21 -6.97 25.54
C ASP A 24 -16.04 -7.94 25.51
N ALA A 25 -15.73 -8.51 26.67
CA ALA A 25 -14.71 -9.54 26.82
C ALA A 25 -15.29 -10.73 27.61
N PHE A 26 -15.14 -11.94 27.08
CA PHE A 26 -15.57 -13.18 27.76
C PHE A 26 -17.02 -13.18 28.26
N GLY A 27 -17.95 -12.56 27.50
CA GLY A 27 -19.38 -12.50 27.85
C GLY A 27 -19.72 -11.47 28.93
N GLN A 28 -18.79 -10.57 29.26
CA GLN A 28 -19.01 -9.46 30.18
C GLN A 28 -18.76 -8.13 29.47
N THR A 29 -19.66 -7.17 29.68
CA THR A 29 -19.52 -5.80 29.20
C THR A 29 -18.79 -4.98 30.24
N VAL A 30 -17.59 -4.50 29.91
CA VAL A 30 -16.79 -3.64 30.77
C VAL A 30 -16.97 -2.18 30.35
N ASP A 31 -17.40 -1.33 31.29
CA ASP A 31 -17.49 0.12 31.10
C ASP A 31 -16.09 0.76 31.21
N LEU A 32 -15.65 1.38 30.12
CA LEU A 32 -14.36 2.03 29.96
C LEU A 32 -14.45 3.56 30.11
N SER A 33 -15.64 4.11 30.33
CA SER A 33 -15.86 5.56 30.54
C SER A 33 -14.95 6.17 31.61
N PRO A 34 -14.66 5.51 32.75
CA PRO A 34 -13.73 6.04 33.76
C PRO A 34 -12.27 6.11 33.26
N LEU A 35 -11.88 5.24 32.32
CA LEU A 35 -10.53 5.18 31.78
C LEU A 35 -10.28 6.27 30.72
N GLN A 36 -11.32 6.76 30.06
CA GLN A 36 -11.22 7.85 29.08
C GLN A 36 -10.58 9.12 29.68
N GLN A 37 -10.88 9.43 30.94
CA GLN A 37 -10.31 10.60 31.62
C GLN A 37 -8.82 10.41 31.99
N SER A 38 -8.40 9.17 32.27
CA SER A 38 -7.02 8.80 32.64
C SER A 38 -6.06 8.78 31.45
N LEU A 39 -6.57 8.75 30.21
CA LEU A 39 -5.78 8.64 28.98
C LEU A 39 -5.35 9.98 28.40
N THR A 40 -5.75 11.09 29.02
CA THR A 40 -5.33 12.44 28.64
C THR A 40 -3.80 12.61 28.52
N PRO A 41 -2.95 12.05 29.41
CA PRO A 41 -1.49 12.15 29.26
C PRO A 41 -0.96 11.34 28.09
N VAL A 42 -1.62 10.23 27.74
CA VAL A 42 -1.24 9.39 26.59
C VAL A 42 -1.62 10.07 25.27
N GLN A 43 -2.74 10.81 25.26
CA GLN A 43 -3.16 11.66 24.14
C GLN A 43 -2.08 12.68 23.78
N GLU A 44 -1.54 13.37 24.77
CA GLU A 44 -0.50 14.39 24.57
C GLU A 44 0.78 13.80 23.96
N VAL A 45 1.20 12.61 24.39
CA VAL A 45 2.37 11.90 23.83
C VAL A 45 2.13 11.54 22.37
N VAL A 46 0.98 10.98 22.02
CA VAL A 46 0.64 10.61 20.63
C VAL A 46 0.57 11.85 19.73
N THR A 47 0.05 12.97 20.23
CA THR A 47 -0.02 14.22 19.46
C THR A 47 1.35 14.86 19.21
N ASN A 48 2.30 14.70 20.14
CA ASN A 48 3.66 15.21 19.98
C ASN A 48 4.45 14.35 18.97
N ILE A 49 4.26 13.03 19.01
CA ILE A 49 4.85 12.10 18.06
C ILE A 49 4.27 12.33 16.66
N SER A 50 2.95 12.47 16.53
CA SER A 50 2.33 12.75 15.23
C SER A 50 2.82 14.05 14.61
N ARG A 51 2.97 15.14 15.39
CA ARG A 51 3.58 16.39 14.91
C ARG A 51 5.04 16.22 14.50
N ALA A 52 5.81 15.45 15.27
CA ALA A 52 7.21 15.21 14.98
C ALA A 52 7.44 14.39 13.71
N ILE A 53 6.55 13.44 13.37
CA ILE A 53 6.70 12.58 12.19
C ILE A 53 5.98 13.15 10.97
N SER A 54 4.82 13.80 11.11
CA SER A 54 4.06 14.40 9.99
C SER A 54 4.79 15.53 9.27
N GLY A 55 5.67 16.24 9.97
CA GLY A 55 6.53 17.28 9.38
C GLY A 55 7.82 16.76 8.76
N GLN A 56 8.10 15.45 8.83
CA GLN A 56 9.33 14.89 8.27
C GLN A 56 9.24 14.77 6.75
N ALA A 57 10.37 14.96 6.09
CA ALA A 57 10.48 14.65 4.66
C ALA A 57 10.25 13.14 4.43
N PRO A 58 9.65 12.76 3.29
CA PRO A 58 9.51 11.36 2.92
C PRO A 58 10.84 10.61 2.97
N LEU A 59 10.82 9.42 3.56
CA LEU A 59 12.01 8.58 3.63
C LEU A 59 12.29 7.99 2.24
N LYS A 60 13.47 8.30 1.70
CA LYS A 60 13.95 7.76 0.43
C LYS A 60 14.89 6.60 0.70
N VAL A 61 14.52 5.42 0.21
CA VAL A 61 15.35 4.22 0.32
C VAL A 61 15.88 3.89 -1.07
N PRO A 62 17.21 3.93 -1.29
CA PRO A 62 17.77 3.57 -2.59
C PRO A 62 17.57 2.06 -2.83
N ILE A 63 17.28 1.68 -4.08
CA ILE A 63 17.18 0.27 -4.46
C ILE A 63 18.53 -0.14 -5.06
N PRO A 64 19.37 -0.92 -4.35
CA PRO A 64 20.73 -1.20 -4.81
C PRO A 64 20.76 -2.22 -5.95
N GLY A 65 21.67 -1.98 -6.89
CA GLY A 65 21.99 -2.89 -7.99
C GLY A 65 20.98 -2.87 -9.15
N GLU A 66 21.20 -3.74 -10.13
CA GLU A 66 20.40 -3.75 -11.38
C GLU A 66 19.06 -4.49 -11.25
N ARG A 67 18.72 -4.97 -10.05
CA ARG A 67 17.47 -5.71 -9.81
C ARG A 67 16.23 -4.82 -9.92
N SER A 68 16.42 -3.50 -9.94
CA SER A 68 15.35 -2.53 -10.14
C SER A 68 15.15 -2.14 -11.61
N GLN A 69 15.95 -2.71 -12.51
CA GLN A 69 15.81 -2.55 -13.95
C GLN A 69 14.95 -3.67 -14.51
N SER A 70 14.03 -3.29 -15.40
CA SER A 70 13.21 -4.23 -16.16
C SER A 70 13.01 -3.73 -17.59
N TRP A 71 12.75 -4.64 -18.51
CA TRP A 71 12.47 -4.33 -19.90
C TRP A 71 11.34 -5.20 -20.43
N LEU A 72 10.52 -4.64 -21.31
CA LEU A 72 9.45 -5.33 -22.00
C LEU A 72 9.38 -4.79 -23.43
N VAL A 73 9.41 -5.69 -24.42
CA VAL A 73 9.22 -5.39 -25.84
C VAL A 73 7.92 -6.03 -26.26
N THR A 74 7.01 -5.23 -26.82
CA THR A 74 5.72 -5.70 -27.34
C THR A 74 5.68 -5.55 -28.86
N THR A 75 5.46 -6.65 -29.55
CA THR A 75 5.21 -6.70 -30.99
C THR A 75 3.72 -6.86 -31.23
N TYR A 76 3.16 -5.97 -32.05
CA TYR A 76 1.79 -6.03 -32.52
C TYR A 76 1.80 -6.78 -33.85
N LEU A 77 1.20 -7.98 -33.89
CA LEU A 77 1.12 -8.76 -35.11
C LEU A 77 -0.07 -8.28 -35.95
N ASP A 78 -1.18 -8.00 -35.30
CA ASP A 78 -2.39 -7.40 -35.88
C ASP A 78 -3.21 -6.67 -34.79
N ASN A 79 -4.49 -6.37 -35.09
CA ASN A 79 -5.40 -5.67 -34.17
C ASN A 79 -5.78 -6.49 -32.92
N ASP A 80 -5.60 -7.80 -32.97
CA ASP A 80 -6.09 -8.76 -31.99
C ASP A 80 -4.99 -9.55 -31.29
N LEU A 81 -3.79 -9.66 -31.88
CA LEU A 81 -2.69 -10.47 -31.37
C LEU A 81 -1.46 -9.63 -31.04
N ARG A 82 -0.98 -9.80 -29.81
CA ARG A 82 0.25 -9.17 -29.31
C ARG A 82 1.16 -10.19 -28.67
N ILE A 83 2.45 -10.09 -28.97
CA ILE A 83 3.51 -10.89 -28.34
C ILE A 83 4.41 -9.94 -27.56
N SER A 84 4.56 -10.19 -26.26
CA SER A 84 5.44 -9.40 -25.40
C SER A 84 6.54 -10.27 -24.80
N ARG A 85 7.79 -9.79 -24.83
CA ARG A 85 8.94 -10.45 -24.20
C ARG A 85 9.63 -9.48 -23.25
N GLY A 86 9.98 -9.97 -22.07
CA GLY A 86 10.77 -9.23 -21.10
C GLY A 86 11.71 -10.13 -20.31
N ASP A 87 12.30 -9.55 -19.28
CA ASP A 87 13.01 -10.24 -18.21
C ASP A 87 12.16 -11.27 -17.46
N GLY A 88 10.84 -11.07 -17.40
CA GLY A 88 9.87 -11.99 -16.77
C GLY A 88 9.36 -13.13 -17.66
N GLY A 89 9.76 -13.20 -18.94
CA GLY A 89 9.35 -14.26 -19.86
C GLY A 89 8.64 -13.78 -21.13
N LEU A 90 7.88 -14.70 -21.75
CA LEU A 90 7.13 -14.48 -22.99
C LEU A 90 5.63 -14.55 -22.70
N PHE A 91 4.90 -13.55 -23.17
CA PHE A 91 3.46 -13.43 -23.03
C PHE A 91 2.82 -13.31 -24.40
N VAL A 92 1.73 -14.05 -24.61
CA VAL A 92 0.90 -13.95 -25.80
C VAL A 92 -0.47 -13.48 -25.36
N LEU A 93 -0.90 -12.34 -25.90
CA LEU A 93 -2.20 -11.76 -25.61
C LEU A 93 -3.05 -11.80 -26.87
N VAL A 94 -4.22 -12.42 -26.74
CA VAL A 94 -5.30 -12.31 -27.73
C VAL A 94 -6.36 -11.38 -27.14
N LYS A 95 -6.75 -10.37 -27.91
CA LYS A 95 -7.73 -9.38 -27.50
C LYS A 95 -9.09 -10.04 -27.21
N GLU A 96 -9.73 -9.61 -26.14
CA GLU A 96 -11.09 -10.02 -25.80
C GLU A 96 -12.05 -9.72 -26.97
N GLY A 97 -12.92 -10.68 -27.29
CA GLY A 97 -13.83 -10.60 -28.44
C GLY A 97 -13.18 -10.87 -29.80
N SER A 98 -11.87 -11.17 -29.86
CA SER A 98 -11.24 -11.57 -31.11
C SER A 98 -11.85 -12.88 -31.65
N PRO A 99 -12.03 -13.02 -32.98
CA PRO A 99 -12.41 -14.28 -33.60
C PRO A 99 -11.40 -15.42 -33.34
N LEU A 100 -10.21 -15.12 -32.83
CA LEU A 100 -9.21 -16.11 -32.40
C LEU A 100 -9.57 -16.83 -31.09
N LEU A 101 -10.46 -16.25 -30.26
CA LEU A 101 -10.88 -16.79 -28.96
C LEU A 101 -12.12 -17.70 -29.04
N LYS A 102 -12.39 -18.34 -30.18
CA LYS A 102 -13.62 -19.14 -30.38
C LYS A 102 -13.90 -20.03 -29.16
N GLN A 103 -14.99 -19.75 -28.46
CA GLN A 103 -15.53 -20.64 -27.44
C GLN A 103 -16.00 -21.92 -28.13
N GLN A 104 -15.42 -23.06 -27.75
CA GLN A 104 -15.99 -24.37 -28.08
C GLN A 104 -17.21 -24.63 -27.18
#